data_AF-A0A3L0VSM0-F1
#
_entry.id   AF-A0A3L0VSM0-F1
#
_cell.length_a   1.000
_cell.length_b   1.000
_cell.length_c   1.000
_cell.angle_alpha   90.00
_cell.angle_beta   90.00
_cell.angle_gamma   90.00
#
_symmetry.space_group_name_H-M   'P 1'
#
loop_
_entity.id
_entity.type
_entity.pdbx_description
1 polymer ?
#
loop_
_entity_poly.entity_id
_entity_poly.type
_entity_poly.pdbx_seq_one_letter_code
_entity_poly.pdbx_strand_id
1 'polypeptide(L)'
;MDYEFRRDPFGGYRARFSMGHEAIGQWLIDEVGKDEEKLDELFSIIDQLSNRTRTEYQLHGGDYSLLLTHEEAEVKANVLNIEQDEDLDDLAYYDDEQLAMCGLEDFAQVLGSWRAFIRNEDMG
;
A
#
# COMPACT_ATOMS: atom_id res chain seq x y z
N MET A 1 -2.25 -12.00 -4.87
CA MET A 1 -1.07 -11.18 -5.27
C MET A 1 0.22 -11.90 -4.88
N ASP A 2 1.33 -11.79 -5.62
CA ASP A 2 2.63 -12.40 -5.25
C ASP A 2 3.62 -11.32 -4.80
N TYR A 3 4.40 -11.60 -3.75
CA TYR A 3 5.34 -10.64 -3.18
C TYR A 3 6.49 -11.27 -2.41
N GLU A 4 7.59 -10.53 -2.29
CA GLU A 4 8.78 -10.94 -1.57
C GLU A 4 9.39 -9.75 -0.80
N PHE A 5 9.67 -9.96 0.48
CA PHE A 5 10.35 -9.00 1.34
C PHE A 5 11.80 -9.41 1.60
N ARG A 6 12.73 -8.47 1.50
CA ARG A 6 14.17 -8.71 1.73
C ARG A 6 14.81 -7.57 2.51
N ARG A 7 15.76 -7.92 3.38
CA ARG A 7 16.65 -6.94 4.01
C ARG A 7 17.86 -6.75 3.13
N ASP A 8 18.18 -5.50 2.85
CA ASP A 8 19.43 -5.16 2.17
C ASP A 8 20.60 -5.22 3.17
N PRO A 9 21.84 -5.53 2.73
CA PRO A 9 23.03 -5.56 3.60
C PRO A 9 23.27 -4.28 4.41
N PHE A 10 22.75 -3.14 3.96
CA PHE A 10 22.85 -1.86 4.68
C PHE A 10 21.72 -1.62 5.70
N GLY A 11 20.85 -2.61 5.93
CA GLY A 11 19.77 -2.54 6.91
C GLY A 11 18.48 -1.90 6.40
N GLY A 12 18.43 -1.55 5.11
CA GLY A 12 17.21 -1.12 4.42
C GLY A 12 16.27 -2.28 4.12
N TYR A 13 15.01 -1.97 3.83
CA TYR A 13 14.03 -2.95 3.39
C TYR A 13 13.77 -2.85 1.90
N ARG A 14 13.41 -3.98 1.31
CA ARG A 14 12.93 -4.08 -0.05
C ARG A 14 11.68 -4.93 -0.08
N ALA A 15 10.70 -4.46 -0.83
CA ALA A 15 9.45 -5.14 -1.10
C ALA A 15 9.26 -5.22 -2.61
N ARG A 16 9.14 -6.44 -3.13
CA ARG A 16 8.92 -6.71 -4.55
C ARG A 16 7.56 -7.33 -4.72
N PHE A 17 6.81 -6.84 -5.70
CA PHE A 17 5.48 -7.31 -6.02
C PHE A 17 5.40 -7.71 -7.49
N SER A 18 4.47 -8.61 -7.82
CA SER A 18 4.11 -8.92 -9.20
C SER A 18 3.60 -7.67 -9.93
N MET A 19 3.78 -7.64 -11.27
CA MET A 19 3.35 -6.56 -12.16
C MET A 19 1.92 -6.05 -11.86
N GLY A 20 1.75 -4.73 -11.90
CA GLY A 20 0.51 -4.01 -11.57
C GLY A 20 0.29 -3.80 -10.08
N HIS A 21 1.29 -4.09 -9.25
CA HIS A 21 1.20 -3.92 -7.80
C HIS A 21 2.46 -3.35 -7.14
N GLU A 22 3.42 -2.90 -7.93
CA GLU A 22 4.70 -2.37 -7.48
C GLU A 22 4.54 -1.18 -6.52
N ALA A 23 3.51 -0.34 -6.74
CA ALA A 23 3.23 0.82 -5.90
C ALA A 23 2.97 0.46 -4.43
N ILE A 24 2.37 -0.72 -4.14
CA ILE A 24 2.16 -1.20 -2.76
C ILE A 24 3.50 -1.41 -2.06
N GLY A 25 4.51 -1.91 -2.77
CA GLY A 25 5.84 -2.13 -2.21
C GLY A 25 6.58 -0.84 -1.87
N GLN A 26 6.48 0.17 -2.72
CA GLN A 26 7.06 1.48 -2.42
C GLN A 26 6.33 2.16 -1.26
N TRP A 27 4.98 2.16 -1.26
CA TRP A 27 4.18 2.69 -0.16
C TRP A 27 4.52 2.03 1.18
N LEU A 28 4.72 0.70 1.23
CA LEU A 28 5.16 0.02 2.45
C LEU A 28 6.51 0.53 2.97
N ILE A 29 7.45 0.82 2.08
CA ILE A 29 8.80 1.26 2.46
C ILE A 29 8.77 2.74 2.90
N ASP A 30 8.12 3.57 2.11
CA ASP A 30 8.19 5.03 2.24
C ASP A 30 7.20 5.57 3.27
N GLU A 31 5.98 5.01 3.33
CA GLU A 31 4.92 5.51 4.20
C GLU A 31 4.80 4.71 5.50
N VAL A 32 5.07 3.40 5.49
CA VAL A 32 4.89 2.54 6.68
C VAL A 32 6.22 2.23 7.37
N GLY A 33 7.24 1.79 6.65
CA GLY A 33 8.54 1.45 7.19
C GLY A 33 8.45 0.44 8.36
N LYS A 34 8.88 0.87 9.55
CA LYS A 34 8.83 0.07 10.81
C LYS A 34 7.77 0.55 11.79
N ASP A 35 6.85 1.40 11.35
CA ASP A 35 5.85 2.01 12.23
C ASP A 35 4.79 0.96 12.60
N GLU A 36 5.02 0.27 13.72
CA GLU A 36 4.10 -0.76 14.23
C GLU A 36 2.77 -0.15 14.68
N GLU A 37 2.76 1.08 15.17
CA GLU A 37 1.53 1.77 15.57
C GLU A 37 0.66 2.07 14.35
N LYS A 38 1.26 2.51 13.24
CA LYS A 38 0.56 2.69 11.96
C LYS A 38 0.01 1.37 11.41
N LEU A 39 0.74 0.26 11.55
CA LEU A 39 0.24 -1.07 11.18
C LEU A 39 -0.96 -1.47 12.04
N ASP A 40 -0.91 -1.26 13.36
CA ASP A 40 -2.03 -1.54 14.25
C ASP A 40 -3.27 -0.69 13.93
N GLU A 41 -3.09 0.59 13.58
CA GLU A 41 -4.17 1.45 13.10
C GLU A 41 -4.79 0.87 11.81
N LEU A 42 -3.96 0.53 10.82
CA LEU A 42 -4.43 -0.01 9.55
C LEU A 42 -5.20 -1.32 9.73
N PHE A 43 -4.75 -2.23 10.59
CA PHE A 43 -5.50 -3.45 10.91
C PHE A 43 -6.86 -3.14 11.55
N SER A 44 -6.93 -2.16 12.44
CA SER A 44 -8.21 -1.75 13.03
C SER A 44 -9.16 -1.15 11.99
N ILE A 45 -8.64 -0.35 11.05
CA ILE A 45 -9.43 0.19 9.94
C ILE A 45 -9.94 -0.93 9.03
N ILE A 46 -9.08 -1.89 8.67
CA ILE A 46 -9.47 -3.04 7.86
C ILE A 46 -10.57 -3.84 8.54
N ASP A 47 -10.46 -4.12 9.85
CA ASP A 47 -11.52 -4.80 10.62
C ASP A 47 -12.84 -4.01 10.57
N GLN A 48 -12.79 -2.69 10.74
CA GLN A 48 -13.99 -1.84 10.66
C GLN A 48 -14.66 -1.89 9.28
N LEU A 49 -13.86 -1.91 8.21
CA LEU A 49 -14.32 -2.02 6.82
C LEU A 49 -14.91 -3.41 6.53
N SER A 50 -14.23 -4.48 6.95
CA SER A 50 -14.72 -5.86 6.82
C SER A 50 -16.04 -6.08 7.58
N ASN A 51 -16.17 -5.50 8.78
CA ASN A 51 -17.40 -5.54 9.56
C ASN A 51 -18.46 -4.52 9.10
N ARG A 52 -18.19 -3.75 8.04
CA ARG A 52 -19.09 -2.70 7.49
C ARG A 52 -19.53 -1.65 8.50
N THR A 53 -18.72 -1.43 9.53
CA THR A 53 -18.89 -0.33 10.49
C THR A 53 -18.29 0.97 9.95
N ARG A 54 -17.46 0.86 8.91
CA ARG A 54 -16.90 1.94 8.11
C ARG A 54 -17.08 1.60 6.63
N THR A 55 -17.30 2.62 5.80
CA THR A 55 -17.47 2.45 4.35
C THR A 55 -16.16 2.61 3.59
N GLU A 56 -15.36 3.59 3.98
CA GLU A 56 -14.09 3.95 3.32
C GLU A 56 -13.10 4.56 4.32
N TYR A 57 -11.82 4.45 4.02
CA TYR A 57 -10.72 5.14 4.70
C TYR A 57 -9.72 5.64 3.66
N GLN A 58 -9.27 6.88 3.84
CA GLN A 58 -8.24 7.48 3.01
C GLN A 58 -7.10 7.97 3.89
N LEU A 59 -5.87 7.64 3.49
CA LEU A 59 -4.64 8.12 4.08
C LEU A 59 -3.83 8.83 3.01
N HIS A 60 -3.61 10.14 3.22
CA HIS A 60 -2.76 10.94 2.37
C HIS A 60 -1.33 10.93 2.94
N GLY A 61 -0.44 10.19 2.29
CA GLY A 61 0.99 10.18 2.61
C GLY A 61 1.76 11.31 1.93
N GLY A 62 3.09 11.25 2.01
CA GLY A 62 3.97 12.19 1.33
C GLY A 62 4.09 11.87 -0.15
N ASP A 63 4.55 10.66 -0.45
CA ASP A 63 4.81 10.19 -1.82
C ASP A 63 3.66 9.34 -2.37
N TYR A 64 2.87 8.74 -1.49
CA TYR A 64 1.75 7.86 -1.87
C TYR A 64 0.50 8.10 -1.02
N SER A 65 -0.67 7.95 -1.63
CA SER A 65 -1.96 7.92 -0.95
C SER A 65 -2.52 6.49 -0.96
N LEU A 66 -3.21 6.12 0.12
CA LEU A 66 -3.94 4.87 0.27
C LEU A 66 -5.44 5.15 0.35
N LEU A 67 -6.24 4.42 -0.41
CA LEU A 67 -7.70 4.37 -0.29
C LEU A 67 -8.12 2.93 0.01
N LEU A 68 -8.92 2.74 1.04
CA LEU A 68 -9.47 1.45 1.43
C LEU A 68 -10.99 1.50 1.40
N THR A 69 -11.60 0.51 0.78
CA THR A 69 -13.04 0.24 0.83
C THR A 69 -13.27 -1.14 1.43
N HIS A 70 -14.54 -1.56 1.53
CA HIS A 70 -14.88 -2.91 1.95
C HIS A 70 -14.46 -4.02 0.97
N GLU A 71 -14.15 -3.68 -0.28
CA GLU A 71 -13.80 -4.64 -1.34
C GLU A 71 -12.32 -4.52 -1.73
N GLU A 72 -11.77 -3.31 -1.75
CA GLU A 72 -10.54 -3.00 -2.47
C GLU A 72 -9.61 -2.10 -1.64
N ALA A 73 -8.31 -2.25 -1.89
CA ALA A 73 -7.27 -1.35 -1.45
C ALA A 73 -6.57 -0.78 -2.69
N GLU A 74 -6.47 0.54 -2.76
CA GLU A 74 -5.81 1.29 -3.83
C GLU A 74 -4.64 2.09 -3.25
N VAL A 75 -3.45 1.92 -3.84
CA VAL A 75 -2.26 2.73 -3.56
C VAL A 75 -1.91 3.52 -4.80
N LYS A 76 -1.77 4.84 -4.64
CA LYS A 76 -1.51 5.77 -5.74
C LYS A 76 -0.37 6.72 -5.40
N ALA A 77 0.59 6.88 -6.31
CA ALA A 77 1.66 7.88 -6.17
C ALA A 77 1.11 9.31 -6.25
N ASN A 78 1.53 10.18 -5.33
CA ASN A 78 1.10 11.58 -5.25
C ASN A 78 1.71 12.47 -6.35
N VAL A 79 2.76 12.02 -7.05
CA VAL A 79 3.27 12.70 -8.25
C VAL A 79 2.19 12.78 -9.37
N LEU A 80 1.19 11.89 -9.32
CA LEU A 80 -0.01 11.96 -10.16
C LEU A 80 -0.95 13.13 -9.80
N ASN A 81 -0.65 13.88 -8.73
CA ASN A 81 -1.43 15.01 -8.24
C ASN A 81 -0.78 16.37 -8.57
N ILE A 82 0.21 16.41 -9.48
CA ILE A 82 0.69 17.65 -10.06
C ILE A 82 -0.45 18.23 -10.92
N GLU A 83 -1.12 19.21 -10.33
CA GLU A 83 -2.19 20.09 -10.84
C GLU A 83 -2.66 19.78 -12.27
N GLN A 84 -3.78 19.05 -12.37
CA GLN A 84 -4.69 19.14 -13.52
C GLN A 84 -5.31 20.55 -13.52
N ASP A 85 -4.53 21.53 -13.95
CA ASP A 85 -5.04 22.81 -14.43
C ASP A 85 -5.57 22.56 -15.85
N GLU A 86 -6.89 22.53 -15.96
CA GLU A 86 -7.76 22.69 -17.15
C GLU A 86 -7.32 22.01 -18.49
N ASP A 87 -8.21 21.16 -19.02
CA ASP A 87 -8.21 20.63 -20.39
C ASP A 87 -7.15 19.56 -20.76
N LEU A 88 -7.23 18.35 -20.19
CA LEU A 88 -6.67 17.17 -20.86
C LEU A 88 -7.64 15.98 -20.83
N ASP A 89 -8.54 15.94 -21.81
CA ASP A 89 -9.39 14.80 -22.22
C ASP A 89 -8.56 13.63 -22.81
N ASP A 90 -7.26 13.57 -22.54
CA ASP A 90 -6.33 12.58 -23.08
C ASP A 90 -5.48 12.00 -21.95
N LEU A 91 -6.01 10.94 -21.34
CA LEU A 91 -5.25 9.76 -20.91
C LEU A 91 -3.85 10.09 -20.37
N ALA A 92 -3.77 10.71 -19.19
CA ALA A 92 -2.54 10.72 -18.41
C ALA A 92 -2.05 9.27 -18.34
N TYR A 93 -0.89 9.00 -18.97
CA TYR A 93 -0.31 7.68 -19.05
C TYR A 93 -0.17 7.13 -17.63
N TYR A 94 -1.08 6.25 -17.24
CA TYR A 94 -0.93 5.46 -16.02
C TYR A 94 0.28 4.58 -16.25
N ASP A 95 1.41 5.00 -15.71
CA ASP A 95 2.51 4.09 -15.50
C ASP A 95 2.00 3.06 -14.48
N ASP A 96 1.88 1.80 -14.91
CA ASP A 96 1.31 0.68 -14.14
C ASP A 96 2.06 0.49 -12.81
N GLU A 97 3.26 1.06 -12.68
CA GLU A 97 4.09 1.05 -11.47
C GLU A 97 3.68 2.13 -10.43
N GLN A 98 2.82 3.10 -10.78
CA GLN A 98 2.43 4.23 -9.92
C GLN A 98 1.04 4.10 -9.29
N LEU A 99 0.26 3.11 -9.74
CA LEU A 99 -1.06 2.78 -9.20
C LEU A 99 -1.13 1.27 -8.99
N ALA A 100 -1.62 0.84 -7.84
CA ALA A 100 -1.84 -0.56 -7.55
C ALA A 100 -3.19 -0.73 -6.87
N MET A 101 -3.93 -1.76 -7.29
CA MET A 101 -5.20 -2.15 -6.68
C MET A 101 -5.19 -3.63 -6.35
N CYS A 102 -5.73 -3.99 -5.20
CA CYS A 102 -5.94 -5.38 -4.81
C CYS A 102 -7.17 -5.50 -3.90
N GLY A 103 -7.61 -6.74 -3.64
CA GLY A 103 -8.68 -6.97 -2.67
C GLY A 103 -8.25 -6.56 -1.25
N LEU A 104 -9.20 -6.09 -0.44
CA LEU A 104 -8.94 -5.71 0.95
C LEU A 104 -8.28 -6.85 1.76
N GLU A 105 -8.69 -8.10 1.50
CA GLU A 105 -8.15 -9.29 2.17
C GLU A 105 -6.70 -9.59 1.76
N ASP A 106 -6.36 -9.49 0.46
CA ASP A 106 -4.98 -9.61 -0.03
C ASP A 106 -4.10 -8.51 0.61
N PHE A 107 -4.60 -7.27 0.67
CA PHE A 107 -3.87 -6.16 1.29
C PHE A 107 -3.61 -6.41 2.79
N ALA A 108 -4.60 -6.91 3.52
CA ALA A 108 -4.44 -7.27 4.93
C ALA A 108 -3.38 -8.36 5.14
N GLN A 109 -3.32 -9.36 4.25
CA GLN A 109 -2.28 -10.39 4.28
C GLN A 109 -0.89 -9.81 4.03
N VAL A 110 -0.76 -8.88 3.07
CA VAL A 110 0.48 -8.16 2.79
C VAL A 110 0.97 -7.40 4.03
N LEU A 111 0.08 -6.66 4.72
CA LEU A 111 0.44 -5.95 5.96
C LEU A 111 0.87 -6.91 7.06
N GLY A 112 0.21 -8.06 7.19
CA GLY A 112 0.55 -9.09 8.16
C GLY A 112 1.94 -9.67 7.93
N SER A 113 2.22 -10.05 6.68
CA SER A 113 3.53 -10.52 6.26
C SER A 113 4.59 -9.43 6.47
N TRP A 114 4.30 -8.17 6.11
CA TRP A 114 5.22 -7.07 6.36
C TRP A 114 5.54 -6.88 7.85
N ARG A 115 4.53 -6.97 8.74
CA ARG A 115 4.75 -6.89 10.19
C ARG A 115 5.66 -8.02 10.69
N ALA A 116 5.42 -9.25 10.25
CA ALA A 116 6.27 -10.39 10.60
C ALA A 116 7.72 -10.18 10.10
N PHE A 117 7.87 -9.66 8.88
CA PHE A 117 9.16 -9.35 8.27
C PHE A 117 10.00 -8.36 9.11
N ILE A 118 9.38 -7.25 9.53
CA ILE A 118 10.10 -6.21 10.28
C ILE A 118 10.47 -6.69 11.69
N ARG A 119 9.66 -7.59 12.28
CA ARG A 119 9.90 -8.20 13.60
C ARG A 119 10.94 -9.34 13.56
N ASN A 120 11.37 -9.79 12.38
CA ASN A 120 12.17 -11.01 12.18
C ASN A 120 11.46 -12.27 12.68
N GLU A 121 10.13 -12.31 12.58
CA GLU A 121 9.39 -13.55 12.78
C GLU A 121 9.61 -14.40 11.52
N ASP A 122 10.11 -15.64 11.70
CA ASP A 122 10.48 -16.55 10.61
C ASP A 122 9.29 -16.73 9.65
N MET A 123 9.43 -16.23 8.43
CA MET A 123 8.50 -16.53 7.33
C MET A 123 8.91 -17.87 6.73
N GLY A 124 8.66 -18.93 7.49
CA GLY A 124 8.90 -20.31 7.07
C GLY A 124 8.00 -20.75 5.92
#